data_AF-A0A3D3GJ52-F1
#
_entry.id   AF-A0A3D3GJ52-F1
#
_cell.length_a   1.000
_cell.length_b   1.000
_cell.length_c   1.000
_cell.angle_alpha   90.00
_cell.angle_beta   90.00
_cell.angle_gamma   90.00
#
_symmetry.space_group_name_H-M   'P 1'
#
loop_
_entity.id
_entity.type
_entity.pdbx_description
1 polymer ?
#
loop_
_entity_poly.entity_id
_entity_poly.type
_entity_poly.pdbx_seq_one_letter_code
_entity_poly.pdbx_strand_id
1 'polypeptide(L)'
;MSETDKQITRVNAEGVLEGLDPETGAVLWVEKKKRSSRDPARIKYTNADKKPSETHHHIIDDRGRKLWVPKGTNPDELPRVAFPFAQVTCDQILQKVTEGLAVTQIGQLEGFPPAHTIFRWLREHPEFRAHMRIARECRADFFEGKVIEVADTVDEDNVQASRVKVAAYQWVAQISNPDVYGNKTKVVGDPDRPITYIIDTGISRTPRTDDIEVQGVEIPE
;
A
#
# COMPACT_ATOMS: atom_id res chain seq x y z
N MET A 1 13.94 -40.87 2.54
CA MET A 1 12.58 -40.32 2.34
C MET A 1 12.69 -39.43 1.12
N SER A 2 12.04 -39.84 0.03
CA SER A 2 12.27 -39.32 -1.31
C SER A 2 11.91 -37.84 -1.40
N GLU A 3 12.71 -37.12 -2.18
CA GLU A 3 12.72 -35.67 -2.40
C GLU A 3 11.47 -35.13 -3.14
N THR A 4 10.50 -36.00 -3.41
CA THR A 4 9.44 -35.84 -4.44
C THR A 4 8.06 -35.44 -3.91
N ASP A 5 7.88 -35.10 -2.63
CA ASP A 5 6.55 -34.82 -2.05
C ASP A 5 6.31 -33.32 -1.76
N LYS A 6 7.04 -32.44 -2.45
CA LYS A 6 6.64 -31.04 -2.55
C LYS A 6 5.32 -31.03 -3.35
N GLN A 7 4.36 -30.19 -3.02
CA GLN A 7 3.13 -30.00 -3.82
C GLN A 7 2.84 -28.51 -3.87
N ILE A 8 2.38 -28.00 -5.01
CA ILE A 8 1.98 -26.60 -5.18
C ILE A 8 0.47 -26.57 -5.37
N THR A 9 -0.24 -25.76 -4.59
CA THR A 9 -1.68 -25.59 -4.78
C THR A 9 -1.97 -24.36 -5.63
N ARG A 10 -2.90 -24.49 -6.58
CA ARG A 10 -3.45 -23.37 -7.36
C ARG A 10 -4.97 -23.35 -7.27
N VAL A 11 -5.58 -22.20 -7.55
CA VAL A 11 -7.03 -22.13 -7.80
C VAL A 11 -7.21 -22.15 -9.31
N ASN A 12 -8.02 -23.08 -9.82
CA ASN A 12 -8.32 -23.17 -11.24
C ASN A 12 -9.34 -22.11 -11.69
N ALA A 13 -9.60 -22.02 -13.00
CA ALA A 13 -10.53 -21.04 -13.58
C ALA A 13 -11.99 -21.15 -13.06
N GLU A 14 -12.36 -22.29 -12.47
CA GLU A 14 -13.68 -22.53 -11.88
C GLU A 14 -13.78 -22.15 -10.38
N GLY A 15 -12.70 -21.57 -9.84
CA GLY A 15 -12.60 -21.18 -8.44
C GLY A 15 -12.40 -22.37 -7.49
N VAL A 16 -11.91 -23.51 -8.00
CA VAL A 16 -11.67 -24.72 -7.23
C VAL A 16 -10.18 -24.88 -6.96
N LEU A 17 -9.82 -25.23 -5.71
CA LEU A 17 -8.44 -25.44 -5.32
C LEU A 17 -7.95 -26.81 -5.83
N GLU A 18 -6.85 -26.81 -6.58
CA GLU A 18 -6.17 -27.99 -7.10
C GLU A 18 -4.79 -28.11 -6.46
N GLY A 19 -4.44 -29.31 -6.00
CA GLY A 19 -3.06 -29.65 -5.66
C GLY A 19 -2.33 -30.18 -6.88
N LEU A 20 -1.17 -29.60 -7.19
CA LEU A 20 -0.30 -29.99 -8.28
C LEU A 20 0.97 -30.64 -7.77
N ASP A 21 1.45 -31.62 -8.52
CA ASP A 21 2.84 -32.08 -8.44
C ASP A 21 3.77 -30.93 -8.93
N PRO A 22 4.80 -30.56 -8.17
CA PRO A 22 5.69 -29.44 -8.47
C PRO A 22 6.71 -29.76 -9.55
N GLU A 23 7.03 -31.04 -9.77
CA GLU A 23 7.96 -31.47 -10.81
C GLU A 23 7.23 -31.66 -12.14
N THR A 24 6.02 -32.23 -12.11
CA THR A 24 5.28 -32.57 -13.33
C THR A 24 4.16 -31.59 -13.69
N GLY A 25 3.73 -30.74 -12.75
CA GLY A 25 2.58 -29.85 -12.92
C GLY A 25 1.24 -30.58 -13.00
N ALA A 26 1.21 -31.90 -12.75
CA ALA A 26 0.01 -32.71 -12.85
C ALA A 26 -0.94 -32.48 -11.66
N VAL A 27 -2.26 -32.49 -11.92
CA VAL A 27 -3.27 -32.38 -10.87
C VAL A 27 -3.32 -33.67 -10.07
N LEU A 28 -2.96 -33.59 -8.78
CA LEU A 28 -3.00 -34.70 -7.83
C LEU A 28 -4.37 -34.83 -7.18
N TRP A 29 -4.99 -33.70 -6.83
CA TRP A 29 -6.32 -33.66 -6.21
C TRP A 29 -7.04 -32.33 -6.44
N VAL A 30 -8.36 -32.32 -6.23
CA VAL A 30 -9.24 -31.14 -6.39
C VAL A 30 -10.15 -31.00 -5.16
N GLU A 31 -10.29 -29.80 -4.60
CA GLU A 31 -11.14 -29.52 -3.44
C GLU A 31 -12.62 -29.73 -3.78
N LYS A 32 -13.37 -30.39 -2.88
CA LYS A 32 -14.80 -30.58 -3.06
C LYS A 32 -15.52 -29.24 -2.93
N LYS A 33 -16.18 -28.78 -3.98
CA LYS A 33 -17.22 -27.74 -3.84
C LYS A 33 -18.35 -28.32 -2.99
N LYS A 34 -18.68 -27.73 -1.84
CA LYS A 34 -19.93 -28.06 -1.13
C LYS A 34 -21.10 -27.65 -2.02
N ARG A 35 -21.67 -28.61 -2.75
CA ARG A 35 -22.98 -28.50 -3.39
C ARG A 35 -23.95 -29.36 -2.60
N SER A 36 -25.14 -28.82 -2.40
CA SER A 36 -26.34 -29.43 -1.81
C SER A 36 -26.31 -30.96 -1.62
N SER A 37 -26.84 -31.39 -0.46
CA SER A 37 -26.94 -32.76 0.10
C SER A 37 -27.32 -33.91 -0.85
N ARG A 38 -27.77 -33.67 -2.09
CA ARG A 38 -28.58 -34.61 -2.86
C ARG A 38 -28.05 -35.18 -4.18
N ASP A 39 -26.81 -34.93 -4.61
CA ASP A 39 -26.25 -35.68 -5.75
C ASP A 39 -24.71 -35.65 -5.80
N PRO A 40 -24.00 -36.80 -5.89
CA PRO A 40 -22.54 -36.82 -5.77
C PRO A 40 -21.87 -36.55 -7.13
N ALA A 41 -21.35 -35.34 -7.31
CA ALA A 41 -20.25 -35.12 -8.26
C ALA A 41 -19.03 -35.94 -7.79
N ARG A 42 -18.64 -36.93 -8.60
CA ARG A 42 -17.60 -37.91 -8.28
C ARG A 42 -16.22 -37.24 -8.39
N ILE A 43 -15.57 -36.96 -7.25
CA ILE A 43 -14.18 -36.50 -7.22
C ILE A 43 -13.27 -37.65 -7.68
N LYS A 44 -12.42 -37.37 -8.68
CA LYS A 44 -11.35 -38.27 -9.09
C LYS A 44 -10.09 -37.89 -8.31
N TYR A 45 -9.60 -38.80 -7.50
CA TYR A 45 -8.27 -38.71 -6.90
C TYR A 45 -7.33 -39.46 -7.83
N THR A 46 -6.36 -38.77 -8.41
CA THR A 46 -5.34 -39.39 -9.27
C THR A 46 -4.03 -39.53 -8.51
N ASN A 47 -4.09 -40.16 -7.33
CA ASN A 47 -3.13 -41.16 -6.81
C ASN A 47 -3.42 -41.45 -5.33
N ALA A 48 -3.50 -42.75 -5.01
CA ALA A 48 -3.50 -43.41 -3.69
C ALA A 48 -4.56 -42.97 -2.65
N ASP A 49 -5.72 -43.62 -2.68
CA ASP A 49 -6.59 -44.13 -1.58
C ASP A 49 -6.85 -43.35 -0.27
N LYS A 50 -6.29 -42.18 -0.04
CA LYS A 50 -6.45 -41.39 1.19
C LYS A 50 -6.87 -39.97 0.90
N LYS A 51 -7.79 -39.44 1.70
CA LYS A 51 -8.27 -38.06 1.58
C LYS A 51 -7.11 -37.10 1.90
N PRO A 52 -6.95 -35.98 1.18
CA PRO A 52 -5.91 -34.99 1.47
C PRO A 52 -5.88 -34.51 2.93
N SER A 53 -7.03 -34.45 3.61
CA SER A 53 -7.11 -34.09 5.04
C SER A 53 -6.42 -35.06 6.01
N GLU A 54 -6.22 -36.31 5.59
CA GLU A 54 -5.54 -37.31 6.41
C GLU A 54 -4.02 -37.14 6.33
N THR A 55 -3.50 -36.79 5.15
CA THR A 55 -2.07 -36.72 4.85
C THR A 55 -1.50 -35.30 4.88
N HIS A 56 -2.31 -34.26 4.70
CA HIS A 56 -1.90 -32.87 4.57
C HIS A 56 -2.66 -31.94 5.54
N HIS A 57 -2.04 -30.83 5.91
CA HIS A 57 -2.66 -29.69 6.59
C HIS A 57 -2.60 -28.47 5.66
N HIS A 58 -3.45 -27.48 5.85
CA HIS A 58 -3.36 -26.24 5.07
C HIS A 58 -2.66 -25.15 5.87
N ILE A 59 -1.78 -24.41 5.21
CA ILE A 59 -1.29 -23.11 5.67
C ILE A 59 -1.93 -22.01 4.82
N ILE A 60 -1.86 -20.78 5.30
CA ILE A 60 -2.31 -19.61 4.55
C ILE A 60 -1.07 -18.85 4.10
N ASP A 61 -0.92 -18.62 2.80
CA ASP A 61 0.18 -17.81 2.27
C ASP A 61 0.00 -16.33 2.63
N ASP A 62 0.99 -15.50 2.30
CA ASP A 62 0.98 -14.06 2.51
C ASP A 62 -0.12 -13.32 1.72
N ARG A 63 -0.77 -14.03 0.78
CA ARG A 63 -1.87 -13.56 -0.06
C ARG A 63 -3.23 -14.16 0.35
N GLY A 64 -3.31 -14.87 1.48
CA GLY A 64 -4.55 -15.46 1.99
C GLY A 64 -4.97 -16.75 1.29
N ARG A 65 -4.16 -17.30 0.39
CA ARG A 65 -4.43 -18.55 -0.34
C ARG A 65 -4.08 -19.73 0.55
N LYS A 66 -4.92 -20.77 0.51
CA LYS A 66 -4.67 -22.01 1.26
C LYS A 66 -3.67 -22.88 0.50
N LEU A 67 -2.50 -23.08 1.08
CA LEU A 67 -1.51 -24.04 0.58
C LEU A 67 -1.63 -25.33 1.39
N TRP A 68 -1.90 -26.45 0.73
CA TRP A 68 -1.91 -27.76 1.38
C TRP A 68 -0.51 -28.35 1.39
N VAL A 69 -0.06 -28.74 2.57
CA VAL A 69 1.30 -29.17 2.87
C VAL A 69 1.26 -30.50 3.62
N PRO A 70 2.14 -31.48 3.30
CA PRO A 70 2.19 -32.75 4.02
C PRO A 70 2.34 -32.54 5.53
N LYS A 71 1.63 -33.33 6.34
CA LYS A 71 1.77 -33.28 7.80
C LYS A 71 3.21 -33.63 8.20
N GLY A 72 3.81 -32.79 9.04
CA GLY A 72 5.21 -32.92 9.46
C GLY A 72 6.19 -32.05 8.67
N THR A 73 5.75 -31.39 7.60
CA THR A 73 6.56 -30.36 6.93
C THR A 73 6.65 -29.14 7.84
N ASN A 74 7.86 -28.64 8.07
CA ASN A 74 8.07 -27.39 8.79
C ASN A 74 7.55 -26.21 7.93
N PRO A 75 6.62 -25.37 8.43
CA PRO A 75 6.16 -24.19 7.69
C PRO A 75 7.30 -23.24 7.24
N ASP A 76 8.43 -23.24 7.95
CA ASP A 76 9.57 -22.40 7.61
C ASP A 76 10.39 -22.89 6.41
N GLU A 77 10.30 -24.18 6.08
CA GLU A 77 10.99 -24.80 4.93
C GLU A 77 10.22 -24.64 3.62
N LEU A 78 9.00 -24.11 3.69
CA LEU A 78 8.18 -23.89 2.51
C LEU A 78 8.77 -22.77 1.65
N PRO A 79 8.79 -22.94 0.31
CA PRO A 79 9.31 -21.91 -0.59
C PRO A 79 8.43 -20.67 -0.46
N ARG A 80 8.93 -19.67 0.27
CA ARG A 80 8.32 -18.34 0.29
C ARG A 80 8.56 -17.72 -1.09
N VAL A 81 7.52 -17.14 -1.71
CA VAL A 81 7.71 -16.37 -2.94
C VAL A 81 8.56 -15.17 -2.58
N ALA A 82 9.87 -15.30 -2.78
CA ALA A 82 10.80 -14.22 -2.58
C ALA A 82 10.62 -13.24 -3.75
N PHE A 83 10.18 -12.03 -3.43
CA PHE A 83 10.28 -10.92 -4.36
C PHE A 83 11.63 -10.26 -4.12
N PRO A 84 12.66 -10.51 -4.96
CA PRO A 84 13.90 -9.77 -4.88
C PRO A 84 13.64 -8.31 -5.27
N PHE A 85 14.39 -7.40 -4.66
CA PHE A 85 14.39 -6.02 -5.11
C PHE A 85 14.97 -5.97 -6.53
N ALA A 86 14.14 -5.59 -7.49
CA ALA A 86 14.51 -5.44 -8.88
C ALA A 86 13.99 -4.10 -9.41
N GLN A 87 14.85 -3.37 -10.13
CA GLN A 87 14.51 -2.04 -10.63
C GLN A 87 13.28 -2.08 -11.55
N VAL A 88 13.19 -3.07 -12.45
CA VAL A 88 12.06 -3.26 -13.37
C VAL A 88 10.73 -3.39 -12.61
N THR A 89 10.71 -4.16 -11.52
CA THR A 89 9.51 -4.31 -10.67
C THR A 89 9.17 -3.00 -9.96
N CYS A 90 10.18 -2.26 -9.51
CA CYS A 90 10.01 -0.95 -8.90
C CYS A 90 9.37 0.04 -9.90
N ASP A 91 9.88 0.10 -11.13
CA ASP A 91 9.36 0.98 -12.18
C ASP A 91 7.90 0.64 -12.52
N GLN A 92 7.56 -0.66 -12.62
CA GLN A 92 6.17 -1.10 -12.81
C GLN A 92 5.25 -0.70 -11.64
N ILE A 93 5.74 -0.77 -10.40
CA ILE A 93 4.99 -0.31 -9.23
C ILE A 93 4.76 1.21 -9.31
N LEU A 94 5.79 1.99 -9.65
CA LEU A 94 5.70 3.44 -9.77
C LEU A 94 4.72 3.86 -10.88
N GLN A 95 4.75 3.17 -12.02
CA GLN A 95 3.78 3.38 -13.09
C GLN A 95 2.35 3.17 -12.58
N LYS A 96 2.08 2.04 -11.91
CA LYS A 96 0.75 1.74 -11.36
C LYS A 96 0.28 2.75 -10.32
N VAL A 97 1.19 3.23 -9.47
CA VAL A 97 0.88 4.29 -8.52
C VAL A 97 0.48 5.56 -9.27
N THR A 98 1.21 5.94 -10.31
CA THR A 98 0.90 7.11 -11.14
C THR A 98 -0.47 6.97 -11.82
N GLU A 99 -0.84 5.75 -12.24
CA GLU A 99 -2.17 5.39 -12.78
C GLU A 99 -3.29 5.34 -11.72
N GLY A 100 -3.05 5.81 -10.49
CA GLY A 100 -4.07 5.94 -9.45
C GLY A 100 -4.17 4.79 -8.46
N LEU A 101 -3.42 3.69 -8.64
CA LEU A 101 -3.49 2.54 -7.73
C LEU A 101 -2.81 2.82 -6.38
N ALA A 102 -3.43 2.35 -5.31
CA ALA A 102 -2.80 2.30 -4.00
C ALA A 102 -1.81 1.13 -3.91
N VAL A 103 -0.75 1.28 -3.09
CA VAL A 103 0.24 0.21 -2.83
C VAL A 103 -0.43 -1.07 -2.32
N THR A 104 -1.50 -0.93 -1.55
CA THR A 104 -2.32 -2.06 -1.06
C THR A 104 -3.01 -2.81 -2.20
N GLN A 105 -3.53 -2.10 -3.19
CA GLN A 105 -4.14 -2.70 -4.38
C GLN A 105 -3.09 -3.36 -5.26
N ILE A 106 -1.93 -2.70 -5.44
CA ILE A 106 -0.80 -3.27 -6.19
C ILE A 106 -0.34 -4.58 -5.55
N GLY A 107 -0.26 -4.64 -4.22
CA GLY A 107 0.11 -5.86 -3.50
C GLY A 107 -0.89 -7.01 -3.61
N GLN A 108 -2.10 -6.77 -4.15
CA GLN A 108 -3.09 -7.82 -4.46
C GLN A 108 -2.98 -8.32 -5.90
N LEU A 109 -2.23 -7.63 -6.76
CA LEU A 109 -2.06 -8.03 -8.15
C LEU A 109 -1.16 -9.27 -8.28
N GLU A 110 -1.50 -10.13 -9.23
CA GLU A 110 -0.65 -11.26 -9.57
C GLU A 110 0.69 -10.78 -10.15
N GLY A 111 1.78 -11.44 -9.79
CA GLY A 111 3.14 -11.05 -10.19
C GLY A 111 3.75 -9.89 -9.39
N PHE A 112 2.99 -9.18 -8.55
CA PHE A 112 3.52 -8.06 -7.75
C PHE A 112 3.88 -8.46 -6.32
N PRO A 113 4.91 -7.81 -5.71
CA PRO A 113 5.23 -8.02 -4.32
C PRO A 113 4.07 -7.57 -3.42
N PRO A 114 3.82 -8.28 -2.30
CA PRO A 114 2.81 -7.89 -1.34
C PRO A 114 3.14 -6.53 -0.73
N ALA A 115 2.11 -5.80 -0.27
CA ALA A 115 2.26 -4.42 0.21
C ALA A 115 3.33 -4.29 1.32
N HIS A 116 3.43 -5.26 2.24
CA HIS A 116 4.45 -5.24 3.30
C HIS A 116 5.88 -5.30 2.75
N THR A 117 6.10 -6.01 1.64
CA THR A 117 7.39 -6.08 0.96
C THR A 117 7.71 -4.75 0.28
N ILE A 118 6.73 -4.12 -0.38
CA ILE A 118 6.90 -2.78 -0.97
C ILE A 118 7.25 -1.75 0.12
N PHE A 119 6.55 -1.76 1.26
CA PHE A 119 6.85 -0.86 2.38
C PHE A 119 8.21 -1.15 3.04
N ARG A 120 8.69 -2.39 3.01
CA ARG A 120 10.07 -2.72 3.40
C ARG A 120 11.06 -2.09 2.43
N TRP A 121 10.87 -2.26 1.12
CA TRP A 121 11.75 -1.67 0.11
C TRP A 121 11.82 -0.14 0.20
N LEU A 122 10.71 0.54 0.49
CA LEU A 122 10.70 2.00 0.71
C LEU A 122 11.52 2.45 1.92
N ARG A 123 11.76 1.57 2.90
CA ARG A 123 12.61 1.84 4.06
C ARG A 123 14.07 1.54 3.78
N GLU A 124 14.35 0.49 3.02
CA GLU A 124 15.70 0.00 2.73
C GLU A 124 16.37 0.73 1.54
N HIS A 125 15.58 1.25 0.59
CA HIS A 125 16.08 1.87 -0.65
C HIS A 125 15.61 3.34 -0.77
N PRO A 126 16.45 4.32 -0.37
CA PRO A 126 16.09 5.74 -0.40
C PRO A 126 15.76 6.28 -1.79
N GLU A 127 16.42 5.80 -2.85
CA GLU A 127 16.15 6.20 -4.24
C GLU A 127 14.73 5.78 -4.67
N PHE A 128 14.34 4.55 -4.38
CA PHE A 128 12.98 4.07 -4.64
C PHE A 128 11.93 4.86 -3.85
N ARG A 129 12.25 5.25 -2.61
CA ARG A 129 11.40 6.14 -1.81
C ARG A 129 11.25 7.52 -2.44
N ALA A 130 12.33 8.09 -2.99
CA ALA A 130 12.29 9.37 -3.69
C ALA A 130 11.42 9.29 -4.95
N HIS A 131 11.59 8.24 -5.76
CA HIS A 131 10.75 8.02 -6.94
C HIS A 131 9.28 7.77 -6.58
N MET A 132 9.00 7.04 -5.49
CA MET A 132 7.63 6.84 -4.99
C MET A 132 6.98 8.15 -4.56
N ARG A 133 7.75 9.12 -4.04
CA ARG A 133 7.23 10.47 -3.75
C ARG A 133 6.80 11.17 -5.04
N ILE A 134 7.66 11.18 -6.05
CA ILE A 134 7.35 11.79 -7.36
C ILE A 134 6.13 11.11 -8.00
N ALA A 135 6.07 9.77 -7.98
CA ALA A 135 4.91 9.04 -8.51
C ALA A 135 3.61 9.39 -7.77
N ARG A 136 3.64 9.66 -6.47
CA ARG A 136 2.47 10.15 -5.73
C ARG A 136 2.11 11.57 -6.13
N GLU A 137 3.08 12.43 -6.38
CA GLU A 137 2.84 13.79 -6.89
C GLU A 137 2.15 13.73 -8.27
N CYS A 138 2.64 12.92 -9.21
CA CYS A 138 2.00 12.71 -10.51
C CYS A 138 0.62 12.05 -10.40
N ARG A 139 0.41 11.19 -9.40
CA ARG A 139 -0.91 10.58 -9.13
C ARG A 139 -1.95 11.65 -8.76
N ALA A 140 -1.56 12.83 -8.29
CA ALA A 140 -2.50 13.93 -8.06
C ALA A 140 -3.19 14.35 -9.36
N ASP A 141 -2.45 14.42 -10.47
CA ASP A 141 -2.96 14.76 -11.80
C ASP A 141 -3.96 13.70 -12.30
N PHE A 142 -3.72 12.42 -11.99
CA PHE A 142 -4.69 11.36 -12.28
C PHE A 142 -6.02 11.58 -11.55
N PHE A 143 -5.98 11.96 -10.26
CA PHE A 143 -7.19 12.21 -9.48
C PHE A 143 -7.91 13.48 -9.91
N GLU A 144 -7.19 14.50 -10.37
CA GLU A 144 -7.80 15.66 -11.04
C GLU A 144 -8.63 15.22 -12.26
N GLY A 145 -8.05 14.42 -13.15
CA GLY A 145 -8.77 13.87 -14.30
C GLY A 145 -10.02 13.07 -13.89
N LYS A 146 -9.94 12.31 -12.80
CA LYS A 146 -11.11 11.59 -12.24
C LYS A 146 -12.19 12.51 -11.68
N VAL A 147 -11.84 13.69 -11.17
CA VAL A 147 -12.85 14.68 -10.78
C VAL A 147 -13.65 15.16 -11.99
N ILE A 148 -12.96 15.46 -13.10
CA ILE A 148 -13.61 15.91 -14.36
C ILE A 148 -14.52 14.80 -14.90
N GLU A 149 -14.01 13.56 -14.98
CA GLU A 149 -14.78 12.40 -15.45
C GLU A 149 -16.04 12.15 -14.60
N VAL A 150 -15.95 12.27 -13.28
CA VAL A 150 -17.13 12.14 -12.41
C VAL A 150 -18.10 13.29 -12.63
N ALA A 151 -17.61 14.53 -12.79
CA ALA A 151 -18.45 15.70 -13.01
C ALA A 151 -19.26 15.59 -14.33
N ASP A 152 -18.65 15.06 -15.39
CA ASP A 152 -19.29 14.89 -16.70
C ASP A 152 -20.35 13.78 -16.74
N THR A 153 -20.37 12.90 -15.73
CA THR A 153 -21.28 11.73 -15.66
C THR A 153 -22.37 11.87 -14.59
N VAL A 154 -22.51 13.06 -13.98
CA VAL A 154 -23.49 13.29 -12.93
C VAL A 154 -24.92 13.31 -13.48
N ASP A 155 -25.81 12.59 -12.80
CA ASP A 155 -27.26 12.60 -13.01
C ASP A 155 -28.01 12.70 -11.67
N GLU A 156 -29.35 12.78 -11.72
CA GLU A 156 -30.21 12.92 -10.52
C GLU A 156 -30.09 11.71 -9.56
N ASP A 157 -29.84 10.51 -10.09
CA ASP A 157 -29.76 9.27 -9.31
C ASP A 157 -28.40 9.12 -8.62
N ASN A 158 -27.33 9.64 -9.21
CA ASN A 158 -25.97 9.42 -8.75
C ASN A 158 -25.34 10.63 -8.04
N VAL A 159 -26.03 11.79 -8.01
CA VAL A 159 -25.49 13.07 -7.50
C VAL A 159 -24.83 12.96 -6.12
N GLN A 160 -25.41 12.24 -5.17
CA GLN A 160 -24.82 12.12 -3.82
C GLN A 160 -23.55 11.27 -3.83
N ALA A 161 -23.54 10.17 -4.59
CA ALA A 161 -22.36 9.33 -4.74
C ALA A 161 -21.24 10.09 -5.47
N SER A 162 -21.57 10.85 -6.51
CA SER A 162 -20.65 11.67 -7.28
C SER A 162 -20.03 12.78 -6.44
N ARG A 163 -20.82 13.44 -5.57
CA ARG A 163 -20.29 14.41 -4.59
C ARG A 163 -19.25 13.80 -3.66
N VAL A 164 -19.51 12.60 -3.12
CA VAL A 164 -18.55 11.89 -2.25
C VAL A 164 -17.28 11.53 -3.01
N LYS A 165 -17.40 11.03 -4.25
CA LYS A 165 -16.25 10.69 -5.10
C LYS A 165 -15.38 11.91 -5.40
N VAL A 166 -15.99 13.02 -5.83
CA VAL A 166 -15.29 14.27 -6.14
C VAL A 166 -14.55 14.78 -4.91
N ALA A 167 -15.21 14.83 -3.75
CA ALA A 167 -14.57 15.27 -2.52
C ALA A 167 -13.38 14.37 -2.12
N ALA A 168 -13.52 13.05 -2.26
CA ALA A 168 -12.43 12.11 -2.00
C ALA A 168 -11.25 12.32 -2.96
N TYR A 169 -11.50 12.45 -4.27
CA TYR A 169 -10.44 12.68 -5.25
C TYR A 169 -9.74 14.02 -5.07
N GLN A 170 -10.48 15.10 -4.80
CA GLN A 170 -9.91 16.41 -4.48
C GLN A 170 -9.01 16.34 -3.24
N TRP A 171 -9.46 15.67 -2.18
CA TRP A 171 -8.66 15.50 -0.96
C TRP A 171 -7.37 14.71 -1.22
N VAL A 172 -7.45 13.62 -1.99
CA VAL A 172 -6.25 12.82 -2.32
C VAL A 172 -5.28 13.62 -3.20
N ALA A 173 -5.76 14.39 -4.18
CA ALA A 173 -4.93 15.26 -5.01
C ALA A 173 -4.20 16.32 -4.17
N GLN A 174 -4.93 16.99 -3.26
CA GLN A 174 -4.38 17.98 -2.32
C GLN A 174 -3.27 17.43 -1.42
N ILE A 175 -3.45 16.22 -0.88
CA ILE A 175 -2.43 15.60 -0.03
C ILE A 175 -1.24 15.11 -0.85
N SER A 176 -1.49 14.60 -2.05
CA SER A 176 -0.45 13.98 -2.87
C SER A 176 0.46 15.00 -3.54
N ASN A 177 -0.07 16.18 -3.89
CA ASN A 177 0.72 17.32 -4.38
C ASN A 177 0.17 18.64 -3.81
N PRO A 178 0.55 18.99 -2.57
CA PRO A 178 0.08 20.20 -1.88
C PRO A 178 0.52 21.50 -2.57
N ASP A 179 1.65 21.49 -3.26
CA ASP A 179 2.19 22.69 -3.92
C ASP A 179 1.34 23.11 -5.12
N VAL A 180 0.75 22.15 -5.84
CA VAL A 180 -0.12 22.42 -7.01
C VAL A 180 -1.59 22.54 -6.59
N TYR A 181 -2.12 21.54 -5.87
CA TYR A 181 -3.56 21.43 -5.60
C TYR A 181 -3.98 21.95 -4.23
N GLY A 182 -3.03 22.24 -3.33
CA GLY A 182 -3.33 22.71 -1.99
C GLY A 182 -4.00 24.08 -1.97
N ASN A 183 -4.83 24.31 -0.96
CA ASN A 183 -5.49 25.61 -0.77
C ASN A 183 -4.46 26.70 -0.43
N LYS A 184 -4.30 27.67 -1.32
CA LYS A 184 -3.40 28.82 -1.12
C LYS A 184 -4.20 30.03 -0.66
N THR A 185 -4.00 30.45 0.58
CA THR A 185 -4.58 31.69 1.10
C THR A 185 -3.58 32.83 0.94
N LYS A 186 -3.91 33.82 0.12
CA LYS A 186 -3.14 35.06 0.02
C LYS A 186 -3.60 36.01 1.13
N VAL A 187 -2.72 36.31 2.08
CA VAL A 187 -2.96 37.37 3.07
C VAL A 187 -2.54 38.69 2.45
N VAL A 188 -3.47 39.65 2.35
CA VAL A 188 -3.21 41.00 1.84
C VAL A 188 -3.32 41.97 3.01
N GLY A 189 -2.34 42.85 3.17
CA GLY A 189 -2.35 43.90 4.18
C GLY A 189 -3.29 45.04 3.79
N ASP A 190 -4.01 45.56 4.76
CA ASP A 190 -4.79 46.79 4.62
C ASP A 190 -3.83 47.99 4.67
N PRO A 191 -3.94 48.99 3.78
CA PRO A 191 -3.13 50.21 3.85
C PRO A 191 -3.20 50.92 5.21
N ASP A 192 -4.35 50.88 5.90
CA ASP A 192 -4.54 51.50 7.21
C ASP A 192 -4.08 50.60 8.37
N ARG A 193 -3.84 49.30 8.09
CA ARG A 193 -3.37 48.30 9.06
C ARG A 193 -2.35 47.36 8.41
N PRO A 194 -1.12 47.85 8.16
CA PRO A 194 -0.08 47.06 7.51
C PRO A 194 0.30 45.84 8.37
N ILE A 195 0.50 44.70 7.72
CA ILE A 195 0.98 43.48 8.37
C ILE A 195 2.43 43.73 8.79
N THR A 196 2.66 43.84 10.10
CA THR A 196 4.00 44.02 10.65
C THR A 196 4.63 42.67 10.92
N TYR A 197 5.75 42.38 10.23
CA TYR A 197 6.56 41.19 10.50
C TYR A 197 7.66 41.56 11.50
N ILE A 198 7.60 41.02 12.71
CA ILE A 198 8.72 41.08 13.65
C ILE A 198 9.59 39.85 13.40
N ILE A 199 10.75 40.07 12.78
CA ILE A 199 11.72 39.01 12.51
C ILE A 199 12.70 39.00 13.68
N ASP A 200 12.48 38.10 14.64
CA ASP A 200 13.44 37.85 15.71
C ASP A 200 14.61 37.02 15.14
N THR A 201 15.74 37.68 14.97
CA THR A 201 16.98 37.07 14.46
C THR A 201 17.87 36.51 15.57
N GLY A 202 17.41 36.55 16.83
CA GLY A 202 18.18 36.10 17.99
C GLY A 202 19.39 36.97 18.33
N ILE A 203 19.58 38.10 17.64
CA ILE A 203 20.64 39.08 17.91
C ILE A 203 20.02 40.28 18.62
N SER A 204 19.98 40.22 19.94
CA SER A 204 19.59 41.37 20.77
C SER A 204 20.75 42.36 20.84
N ARG A 205 20.56 43.59 20.32
CA ARG A 205 21.52 44.71 20.46
C ARG A 205 21.39 45.48 21.77
N THR A 206 20.50 45.08 22.67
CA THR A 206 20.45 45.64 24.02
C THR A 206 21.44 44.90 24.92
N PRO A 207 22.43 45.59 25.51
CA PRO A 207 23.27 44.97 26.52
C PRO A 207 22.37 44.49 27.66
N ARG A 208 22.60 43.25 28.08
CA ARG A 208 21.93 42.60 29.20
C ARG A 208 22.19 43.44 30.45
N THR A 209 21.14 43.95 31.09
CA THR A 209 21.20 44.95 32.17
C THR A 209 21.78 44.44 33.51
N ASP A 210 22.52 43.33 33.49
CA ASP A 210 23.04 42.68 34.71
C ASP A 210 24.40 43.27 35.17
N ASP A 211 25.01 44.20 34.42
CA ASP A 211 26.35 44.75 34.72
C ASP A 211 26.36 46.22 35.19
N ILE A 212 25.21 46.79 35.59
CA ILE A 212 25.18 48.16 36.15
C ILE A 212 25.46 48.09 37.66
N GLU A 213 26.75 48.14 38.04
CA GLU A 213 27.14 48.51 39.41
C GLU A 213 26.73 49.96 39.66
N VAL A 214 25.71 50.15 40.50
CA VAL A 214 25.32 51.48 40.99
C VAL A 214 26.36 51.91 42.02
N GLN A 215 27.33 52.74 41.62
CA GLN A 215 28.16 53.48 42.57
C GLN A 215 27.29 54.56 43.22
N GLY A 216 27.02 54.39 44.52
CA GLY A 216 26.35 55.38 45.34
C GLY A 216 27.18 56.65 45.42
N VAL A 217 26.60 57.76 44.97
CA VAL A 217 27.14 59.10 45.21
C VAL A 217 26.32 59.71 46.34
N GLU A 218 26.96 59.93 47.49
CA GLU A 218 26.40 60.67 48.63
C GLU A 218 26.12 62.13 48.23
N ILE A 219 24.95 62.63 48.64
CA ILE A 219 24.54 64.02 48.46
C ILE A 219 24.81 64.73 49.80
N PRO A 220 25.64 65.80 49.87
CA PRO A 220 25.80 66.59 51.08
C PRO A 220 24.61 67.52 51.31
N GLU A 221 24.30 67.78 52.59
CA GLU A 221 23.16 68.57 53.10
C GLU A 221 23.00 69.98 52.49
#